data_AF-A0A0C9UJS1-F1
#
_entry.id   AF-A0A0C9UJS1-F1
#
_cell.length_a   1.000
_cell.length_b   1.000
_cell.length_c   1.000
_cell.angle_alpha   90.00
_cell.angle_beta   90.00
_cell.angle_gamma   90.00
#
_symmetry.space_group_name_H-M   'P 1'
#
loop_
_entity.id
_entity.type
_entity.pdbx_description
1 polymer ?
#
loop_
_entity_poly.entity_id
_entity_poly.type
_entity_poly.pdbx_seq_one_letter_code
_entity_poly.pdbx_strand_id
1 'polypeptide(L)'
;MYSHQTCHINFTTYDMQHLQNMINPSTSHRDIMLHAHNDLSNPGYHPYWYARVIGIYHCLARLCNQPEFQEIHFLWIRWLG
;
A
#
# COMPACT_ATOMS: atom_id res chain seq x y z
N MET A 1 4.75 -16.40 -8.09
CA MET A 1 4.12 -15.38 -7.22
C MET A 1 4.00 -15.99 -5.84
N TYR A 2 4.42 -15.25 -4.82
CA TYR A 2 4.55 -15.75 -3.45
C TYR A 2 3.75 -14.85 -2.51
N SER A 3 3.06 -15.44 -1.55
CA SER A 3 2.24 -14.73 -0.56
C SER A 3 3.03 -14.48 0.72
N HIS A 4 2.86 -13.28 1.28
CA HIS A 4 3.43 -12.88 2.57
C HIS A 4 2.33 -12.63 3.60
N GLN A 5 2.66 -12.87 4.87
CA GLN A 5 1.74 -12.64 5.98
C GLN A 5 1.78 -11.21 6.52
N THR A 6 2.92 -10.53 6.40
CA THR A 6 3.13 -9.20 6.98
C THR A 6 3.88 -8.30 6.01
N CYS A 7 3.50 -7.03 5.94
CA CYS A 7 4.22 -5.98 5.23
C CYS A 7 4.60 -4.89 6.22
N HIS A 8 5.83 -4.38 6.08
CA HIS A 8 6.35 -3.30 6.90
C HIS A 8 6.64 -2.09 6.02
N ILE A 9 6.06 -0.95 6.37
CA ILE A 9 6.26 0.32 5.67
C ILE A 9 7.02 1.25 6.62
N ASN A 10 8.26 1.55 6.27
CA ASN A 10 9.07 2.51 7.00
C ASN A 10 8.77 3.91 6.50
N PHE A 11 8.58 4.86 7.42
CA PHE A 11 8.41 6.26 7.09
C PHE A 11 9.15 7.12 8.12
N THR A 12 9.75 8.21 7.65
CA THR A 12 10.41 9.19 8.52
C THR A 12 9.40 10.28 8.84
N THR A 13 9.13 10.49 10.13
CA THR A 13 8.41 11.68 10.55
C THR A 13 9.35 12.89 10.52
N TYR A 14 8.74 14.09 10.51
CA TYR A 14 9.46 15.36 10.38
C TYR A 14 10.58 15.53 11.43
N ASP A 15 10.42 14.94 12.61
CA ASP A 15 11.40 14.98 13.71
C ASP A 15 12.58 14.01 13.52
N MET A 16 12.83 13.52 12.31
CA MET A 16 13.83 12.48 11.99
C MET A 16 13.68 11.20 12.82
N GLN A 17 12.47 10.92 13.32
CA GLN A 17 12.17 9.66 13.97
C GLN A 17 11.77 8.64 12.90
N HIS A 18 12.44 7.50 12.88
CA HIS A 18 12.05 6.37 12.05
C HIS A 18 10.86 5.67 12.70
N LEU A 19 9.70 5.74 12.06
CA LEU A 19 8.54 4.94 12.41
C LEU A 19 8.28 3.88 11.34
N GLN A 20 7.58 2.82 11.77
CA GLN A 20 7.24 1.70 10.91
C GLN A 20 5.78 1.34 11.12
N ASN A 21 5.03 1.23 10.03
CA ASN A 21 3.68 0.68 10.04
C ASN A 21 3.74 -0.80 9.66
N MET A 22 3.02 -1.65 10.40
CA MET A 22 2.93 -3.08 10.15
C MET A 22 1.53 -3.41 9.66
N ILE A 23 1.43 -3.93 8.44
CA ILE A 23 0.18 -4.37 7.83
C ILE A 23 0.13 -5.88 7.93
N ASN A 24 -0.90 -6.41 8.59
CA ASN A 24 -1.15 -7.85 8.68
C ASN A 24 -2.57 -8.16 8.18
N PRO A 25 -2.72 -8.77 6.98
CA PRO A 25 -4.02 -9.14 6.41
C PRO A 25 -4.75 -10.21 7.21
N SER A 26 -4.10 -10.88 8.18
CA SER A 26 -4.74 -11.86 9.07
C SER A 26 -5.34 -11.23 10.32
N THR A 27 -4.96 -9.99 10.67
CA THR A 27 -5.40 -9.30 11.90
C THR A 27 -6.43 -8.20 11.58
N SER A 28 -7.00 -7.54 12.59
CA SER A 28 -7.84 -6.34 12.43
C SER A 28 -7.11 -5.16 11.79
N HIS A 29 -5.77 -5.09 11.91
CA HIS A 29 -4.92 -4.04 11.34
C HIS A 29 -4.56 -4.30 9.86
N ARG A 30 -5.59 -4.31 9.01
CA ARG A 30 -5.46 -4.51 7.55
C ARG A 30 -6.04 -3.39 6.72
N ASP A 31 -6.63 -2.38 7.35
CA ASP A 31 -7.19 -1.22 6.68
C ASP A 31 -6.09 -0.16 6.49
N ILE A 32 -6.00 0.36 5.28
CA ILE A 32 -5.01 1.35 4.85
C ILE A 32 -5.72 2.61 4.37
N MET A 33 -5.03 3.73 4.53
CA MET A 33 -5.43 5.04 4.06
C MET A 33 -4.41 5.52 3.02
N LEU A 34 -4.90 5.96 1.88
CA LEU A 34 -4.10 6.41 0.74
C LEU A 34 -4.43 7.87 0.49
N HIS A 35 -3.45 8.70 0.14
CA HIS A 35 -3.72 10.09 -0.25
C HIS A 35 -4.51 10.09 -1.56
N ALA A 36 -5.71 10.66 -1.55
CA ALA A 36 -6.54 10.81 -2.73
C ALA A 36 -5.95 11.93 -3.62
N HIS A 37 -5.89 11.70 -4.93
CA HIS A 37 -5.50 12.73 -5.90
C HIS A 37 -6.76 13.34 -6.53
N ASN A 38 -7.71 13.76 -5.69
CA ASN A 38 -8.96 14.35 -6.15
C ASN A 38 -8.82 15.87 -6.25
N ASP A 39 -9.63 16.51 -7.09
CA ASP A 39 -9.68 17.97 -7.19
C ASP A 39 -10.31 18.55 -5.90
N LEU A 40 -9.56 19.43 -5.24
CA LEU A 40 -9.94 20.16 -4.02
C LEU A 40 -11.25 20.96 -4.18
N SER A 41 -11.63 21.25 -5.42
CA SER A 41 -12.80 22.04 -5.78
C SER A 41 -14.13 21.27 -5.70
N ASN A 42 -14.09 19.95 -5.48
CA ASN A 42 -15.28 19.12 -5.44
C ASN A 42 -15.96 19.19 -4.05
N PRO A 43 -17.27 19.50 -3.93
CA PRO A 43 -17.97 19.58 -2.63
C PRO A 43 -18.00 18.26 -1.83
N GLY A 44 -17.65 17.12 -2.44
CA GLY A 44 -17.44 15.83 -1.77
C GLY A 44 -15.97 15.44 -1.56
N TYR A 45 -15.04 16.40 -1.60
CA TYR A 45 -13.60 16.14 -1.52
C TYR A 45 -13.20 15.54 -0.16
N HIS A 46 -12.70 14.32 -0.19
CA HIS A 46 -12.01 13.70 0.93
C HIS A 46 -10.53 13.50 0.56
N PRO A 47 -9.57 13.97 1.36
CA PRO A 47 -8.14 13.92 1.02
C PRO A 47 -7.56 12.51 1.04
N TYR A 48 -8.34 11.51 1.46
CA TYR A 48 -7.90 10.12 1.54
C TYR A 48 -8.89 9.12 0.94
N TRP A 49 -8.34 8.04 0.39
CA TRP A 49 -9.08 6.82 0.07
C TRP A 49 -8.82 5.76 1.13
N TYR A 50 -9.83 4.94 1.38
CA TYR A 50 -9.77 3.84 2.31
C TYR A 50 -9.81 2.51 1.57
N ALA A 51 -8.94 1.59 1.94
CA ALA A 51 -8.92 0.26 1.38
C ALA A 51 -8.56 -0.77 2.43
N ARG A 52 -9.02 -2.00 2.23
CA ARG A 52 -8.69 -3.15 3.05
C ARG A 52 -7.72 -4.06 2.30
N VAL A 53 -6.57 -4.34 2.91
CA VAL A 53 -5.61 -5.30 2.38
C VAL A 53 -6.12 -6.71 2.60
N ILE A 54 -6.26 -7.47 1.51
CA ILE A 54 -6.68 -8.86 1.50
C ILE A 54 -5.47 -9.79 1.49
N GLY A 55 -4.42 -9.40 0.77
CA GLY A 55 -3.20 -10.20 0.66
C GLY A 55 -2.00 -9.36 0.27
N ILE A 56 -0.82 -9.82 0.67
CA ILE A 56 0.47 -9.22 0.33
C ILE A 56 1.20 -10.23 -0.54
N TYR A 57 1.72 -9.78 -1.67
CA TYR A 57 2.39 -10.66 -2.62
C TYR A 57 3.67 -10.06 -3.14
N HIS A 58 4.56 -10.93 -3.61
CA HIS A 58 5.65 -10.54 -4.49
C HIS A 58 5.78 -11.51 -5.67
N CYS A 59 6.30 -11.01 -6.78
CA CYS A 59 6.64 -11.84 -7.92
C CYS A 59 7.88 -11.29 -8.62
N LEU A 60 8.63 -12.20 -9.25
CA LEU A 60 9.62 -11.82 -10.24
C LEU A 60 8.89 -11.51 -11.54
N ALA A 61 8.91 -10.24 -11.95
CA ALA A 61 8.26 -9.77 -13.15
C ALA A 61 9.20 -8.85 -13.92
N ARG A 62 9.05 -8.85 -15.25
CA ARG A 62 9.78 -7.95 -16.13
C ARG A 62 8.83 -6.84 -16.55
N LEU A 63 9.14 -5.59 -16.17
CA LEU A 63 8.38 -4.44 -16.65
C LEU A 63 8.69 -4.23 -18.14
N CYS A 64 7.70 -3.79 -18.93
CA CYS A 64 7.87 -3.55 -20.38
C CYS A 64 9.08 -2.66 -20.72
N ASN A 65 9.44 -1.75 -19.82
CA ASN A 65 10.49 -0.76 -20.04
C ASN A 65 11.84 -1.19 -19.45
N GLN A 66 11.96 -2.41 -18.91
CA GLN A 66 13.14 -2.88 -18.19
C GLN A 66 13.56 -4.26 -18.74
N PRO A 67 14.84 -4.46 -19.10
CA PRO A 67 15.31 -5.73 -19.67
C PRO A 67 15.40 -6.84 -18.62
N GLU A 68 15.60 -6.49 -17.34
CA GLU A 68 15.83 -7.44 -16.25
C GLU A 68 14.54 -7.82 -15.51
N PHE A 69 14.52 -9.03 -14.97
CA PHE A 69 13.48 -9.45 -14.03
C PHE A 69 13.72 -8.77 -12.69
N GLN A 70 12.66 -8.20 -12.14
CA GLN A 70 12.70 -7.54 -10.84
C GLN A 70 11.69 -8.17 -9.91
N GLU A 71 12.05 -8.19 -8.63
CA GLU A 71 11.10 -8.53 -7.58
C GLU A 71 10.16 -7.34 -7.36
N ILE A 72 8.89 -7.55 -7.64
CA ILE A 72 7.84 -6.56 -7.45
C ILE A 72 7.01 -6.98 -6.25
N HIS A 73 6.92 -6.09 -5.25
CA HIS A 73 6.01 -6.22 -4.13
C HIS A 73 4.71 -5.47 -4.43
N PHE A 74 3.56 -6.10 -4.18
CA PHE A 74 2.26 -5.47 -4.36
C PHE A 74 1.24 -5.97 -3.34
N LEU A 75 0.27 -5.10 -3.06
CA LEU A 75 -0.83 -5.36 -2.15
C LEU A 75 -2.09 -5.64 -2.95
N TRP A 76 -2.78 -6.72 -2.62
CA TRP A 76 -4.14 -6.94 -3.09
C TRP A 76 -5.11 -6.29 -2.13
N ILE A 77 -5.87 -5.31 -2.62
CA ILE A 77 -6.74 -4.48 -1.81
C ILE A 77 -8.21 -4.57 -2.27
N ARG A 78 -9.12 -4.27 -1.35
CA ARG A 78 -10.54 -3.99 -1.59
C ARG A 78 -10.85 -2.57 -1.17
N TRP A 79 -11.38 -1.76 -2.06
CA TRP A 79 -11.80 -0.39 -1.75
C TRP A 79 -12.99 -0.37 -0.79
N LEU A 80 -12.94 0.55 0.17
CA LEU A 80 -14.02 0.88 1.10
C LEU A 80 -14.58 2.22 0.62
N GLY A 81 -15.55 2.17 -0.31
CA GLY A 81 -16.25 3.34 -0.83
C GLY A 81 -17.42 3.74 0.05
#